data_AF-A0A1F7WQ68-F1
#
_entry.id   AF-A0A1F7WQ68-F1
#
_cell.length_a   1.000
_cell.length_b   1.000
_cell.length_c   1.000
_cell.angle_alpha   90.00
_cell.angle_beta   90.00
_cell.angle_gamma   90.00
#
_symmetry.space_group_name_H-M   'P 1'
#
loop_
_entity.id
_entity.type
_entity.pdbx_description
1 polymer ?
#
loop_
_entity_poly.entity_id
_entity_poly.type
_entity_poly.pdbx_seq_one_letter_code
_entity_poly.pdbx_strand_id
1 'polypeptide(L)'
;MRFLPLSIVFFLFFLVSPAYAQTPGSEEFNFQRAYADYIFNFDIYRKANLDYELYRSQYLQFKTLKSQENAYNATLAMLKARDSTVETYLTAVRKKLDETPGADGAKKEVLFAKIDQEVTWHIDHSDSLPSAGTLDDLVGDSKKAEGRFKADIPLFYETLVGTSGGKVIYVRERQEAILASLKQKIAEIKVNGDKDTQLLERWILDTEEKITRSREKEAEAYEIITKLGSGTSISSSYNQALFKLKEAYQYLKEANSFLAEIITEIKFED
;
A
#
# COMPACT_ATOMS: atom_id res chain seq x y z
N MET A 1 -13.52 28.57 -7.48
CA MET A 1 -12.08 28.56 -7.86
C MET A 1 -11.89 27.52 -8.94
N ARG A 2 -11.03 27.83 -9.91
CA ARG A 2 -10.89 27.19 -11.22
C ARG A 2 -10.63 25.68 -11.13
N PHE A 3 -11.36 24.93 -11.94
CA PHE A 3 -11.17 23.52 -12.23
C PHE A 3 -9.80 23.31 -12.90
N LEU A 4 -9.01 22.37 -12.38
CA LEU A 4 -7.84 21.80 -13.03
C LEU A 4 -8.28 20.52 -13.75
N PRO A 5 -7.86 20.30 -15.01
CA PRO A 5 -8.40 19.23 -15.83
C PRO A 5 -7.81 17.87 -15.44
N LEU A 6 -8.74 16.93 -15.26
CA LEU A 6 -8.58 15.49 -15.30
C LEU A 6 -7.76 15.07 -16.53
N SER A 7 -6.54 14.62 -16.33
CA SER A 7 -5.72 13.98 -17.36
C SER A 7 -4.60 13.17 -16.72
N ILE A 8 -4.91 11.94 -16.32
CA ILE A 8 -4.00 10.78 -16.47
C ILE A 8 -4.87 9.60 -16.88
N VAL A 9 -4.88 9.38 -18.19
CA VAL A 9 -5.27 8.13 -18.84
C VAL A 9 -4.34 7.04 -18.32
N PHE A 10 -4.84 6.14 -17.48
CA PHE A 10 -4.10 4.92 -17.14
C PHE A 10 -4.39 3.89 -18.24
N PHE A 11 -3.35 3.61 -19.02
CA PHE A 11 -3.38 2.75 -20.17
C PHE A 11 -3.75 1.31 -19.78
N LEU A 12 -4.71 0.77 -20.52
CA LEU A 12 -5.16 -0.61 -20.51
C LEU A 12 -3.99 -1.55 -20.84
N PHE A 13 -3.69 -2.48 -19.94
CA PHE A 13 -3.18 -3.79 -20.32
C PHE A 13 -4.11 -4.83 -19.69
N PHE A 14 -5.27 -5.02 -20.35
CA PHE A 14 -6.06 -6.24 -20.21
C PHE A 14 -5.35 -7.34 -21.00
N LEU A 15 -4.66 -8.24 -20.31
CA LEU A 15 -4.49 -9.59 -20.80
C LEU A 15 -5.70 -10.39 -20.32
N VAL A 16 -6.65 -10.57 -21.24
CA VAL A 16 -7.78 -11.47 -21.09
C VAL A 16 -7.22 -12.89 -20.93
N SER A 17 -7.22 -13.40 -19.71
CA SER A 17 -7.07 -14.83 -19.45
C SER A 17 -8.47 -15.44 -19.36
N PRO A 18 -8.71 -16.63 -19.96
CA PRO A 18 -10.01 -17.27 -19.89
C PRO A 18 -10.34 -17.62 -18.44
N ALA A 19 -11.55 -17.25 -18.02
CA ALA A 19 -12.09 -17.53 -16.70
C ALA A 19 -12.21 -19.06 -16.51
N TYR A 20 -11.30 -19.64 -15.73
CA TYR A 20 -11.57 -20.91 -15.08
C TYR A 20 -12.51 -20.62 -13.91
N ALA A 21 -13.77 -21.04 -14.05
CA ALA A 21 -14.71 -21.11 -12.96
C ALA A 21 -14.14 -22.05 -11.88
N GLN A 22 -13.70 -21.48 -10.75
CA GLN A 22 -13.36 -22.25 -9.56
C GLN A 22 -14.61 -22.38 -8.67
N THR A 23 -14.80 -23.60 -8.22
CA THR A 23 -15.78 -24.10 -7.25
C THR A 23 -15.96 -23.16 -6.06
N PRO A 24 -17.19 -22.94 -5.52
CA PRO A 24 -17.39 -22.10 -4.35
C PRO A 24 -16.91 -22.82 -3.09
N GLY A 25 -15.60 -22.84 -2.87
CA GLY A 25 -15.07 -22.73 -1.52
C GLY A 25 -15.42 -21.33 -1.00
N SER A 26 -15.63 -21.17 0.30
CA SER A 26 -15.76 -19.83 0.91
C SER A 26 -14.66 -18.93 0.34
N GLU A 27 -15.02 -17.92 -0.45
CA GLU A 27 -14.03 -17.00 -1.01
C GLU A 27 -13.23 -16.44 0.17
N GLU A 28 -11.96 -16.82 0.25
CA GLU A 28 -11.07 -16.33 1.29
C GLU A 28 -11.03 -14.80 1.20
N PHE A 29 -11.22 -14.13 2.33
CA PHE A 29 -11.25 -12.66 2.37
C PHE A 29 -9.87 -12.09 2.02
N ASN A 30 -9.74 -11.71 0.75
CA ASN A 30 -8.51 -11.27 0.08
C ASN A 30 -8.56 -9.76 -0.26
N PHE A 31 -7.47 -9.21 -0.79
CA PHE A 31 -7.34 -7.82 -1.19
C PHE A 31 -8.41 -7.40 -2.19
N GLN A 32 -8.70 -8.24 -3.18
CA GLN A 32 -9.67 -7.91 -4.22
C GLN A 32 -11.05 -7.71 -3.61
N ARG A 33 -11.44 -8.58 -2.67
CA ARG A 33 -12.69 -8.46 -1.92
C ARG A 33 -12.69 -7.22 -1.01
N ALA A 34 -11.65 -7.05 -0.20
CA ALA A 34 -11.53 -5.91 0.70
C ALA A 34 -11.55 -4.56 -0.05
N TYR A 35 -10.92 -4.49 -1.22
CA TYR A 35 -10.93 -3.29 -2.06
C TYR A 35 -12.31 -3.05 -2.68
N ALA A 36 -13.03 -4.09 -3.11
CA ALA A 36 -14.39 -3.95 -3.58
C ALA A 36 -15.32 -3.43 -2.48
N ASP A 37 -15.16 -3.93 -1.25
CA ASP A 37 -15.92 -3.45 -0.09
C ASP A 37 -15.60 -1.98 0.23
N TYR A 38 -14.34 -1.54 0.09
CA TYR A 38 -13.96 -0.13 0.17
C TYR A 38 -14.65 0.74 -0.89
N ILE A 39 -14.62 0.34 -2.16
CA ILE A 39 -15.26 1.11 -3.24
C ILE A 39 -16.76 1.23 -3.00
N PHE A 40 -17.40 0.14 -2.56
CA PHE A 40 -18.81 0.14 -2.21
C PHE A 40 -19.11 1.12 -1.05
N ASN A 41 -18.33 1.09 0.03
CA ASN A 41 -18.51 1.99 1.16
C ASN A 41 -18.21 3.44 0.82
N PHE A 42 -17.23 3.70 -0.05
CA PHE A 42 -16.94 5.04 -0.56
C PHE A 42 -18.13 5.62 -1.34
N ASP A 43 -18.82 4.80 -2.14
CA ASP A 43 -20.03 5.25 -2.85
C ASP A 43 -21.21 5.49 -1.90
N ILE A 44 -21.34 4.72 -0.81
CA ILE A 44 -22.32 5.00 0.26
C ILE A 44 -21.99 6.35 0.91
N TYR A 45 -20.74 6.57 1.29
CA TYR A 45 -20.30 7.83 1.88
C TYR A 45 -20.59 9.01 0.96
N ARG A 46 -20.28 8.91 -0.33
CA ARG A 46 -20.56 9.98 -1.29
C ARG A 46 -22.05 10.35 -1.33
N LYS A 47 -22.94 9.36 -1.33
CA LYS A 47 -24.39 9.59 -1.28
C LYS A 47 -24.81 10.25 0.04
N ALA A 48 -24.36 9.70 1.17
CA ALA A 48 -24.67 10.22 2.48
C ALA A 48 -24.14 11.66 2.69
N ASN A 49 -22.98 11.99 2.13
CA ASN A 49 -22.43 13.35 2.18
C ASN A 49 -23.27 14.36 1.38
N LEU A 50 -23.80 13.97 0.21
CA LEU A 50 -24.71 14.83 -0.56
C LEU A 50 -26.01 15.12 0.21
N ASP A 51 -26.58 14.09 0.84
CA ASP A 51 -27.77 14.25 1.67
C ASP A 51 -27.48 15.14 2.89
N TYR A 52 -26.34 14.93 3.56
CA TYR A 52 -25.88 15.80 4.64
C TYR A 52 -25.77 17.26 4.20
N GLU A 53 -25.12 17.55 3.07
CA GLU A 53 -24.97 18.92 2.55
C GLU A 53 -26.33 19.56 2.28
N LEU A 54 -27.25 18.82 1.65
CA LEU A 54 -28.61 19.27 1.37
C LEU A 54 -29.38 19.58 2.66
N TYR A 55 -29.47 18.63 3.58
CA TYR A 55 -30.29 18.79 4.78
C TYR A 55 -29.68 19.76 5.78
N ARG A 56 -28.35 19.86 5.85
CA ARG A 56 -27.67 20.92 6.59
C ARG A 56 -28.05 22.30 6.04
N SER A 57 -28.03 22.48 4.72
CA SER A 57 -28.42 23.74 4.09
C SER A 57 -29.88 24.10 4.42
N GLN A 58 -30.80 23.15 4.29
CA GLN A 58 -32.22 23.33 4.63
C GLN A 58 -32.42 23.67 6.12
N TYR A 59 -31.68 23.04 7.03
CA TYR A 59 -31.74 23.37 8.45
C TYR A 59 -31.29 24.80 8.72
N LEU A 60 -30.16 25.22 8.13
CA LEU A 60 -29.64 26.58 8.28
C LEU A 60 -30.60 27.65 7.74
N GLN A 61 -31.37 27.31 6.69
CA GLN A 61 -32.36 28.19 6.10
C GLN A 61 -33.68 28.26 6.89
N PHE A 62 -34.30 27.10 7.15
CA PHE A 62 -35.67 27.03 7.66
C PHE A 62 -35.77 26.97 9.19
N LYS A 63 -34.76 26.38 9.87
CA LYS A 63 -34.70 26.25 11.33
C LYS A 63 -35.98 25.70 11.98
N THR A 64 -36.68 24.80 11.30
CA THR A 64 -37.86 24.12 11.83
C THR A 64 -37.47 22.81 12.51
N LEU A 65 -38.34 22.28 13.38
CA LEU A 65 -38.12 20.98 14.02
C LEU A 65 -37.88 19.88 12.97
N LYS A 66 -38.63 19.90 11.87
CA LYS A 66 -38.47 18.90 10.80
C LYS A 66 -37.13 19.04 10.05
N SER A 67 -36.70 20.28 9.75
CA SER A 67 -35.40 20.46 9.09
C SER A 67 -34.24 20.11 10.01
N GLN A 68 -34.39 20.31 11.33
CA GLN A 68 -33.44 19.87 12.34
C GLN A 68 -33.34 18.34 12.41
N GLU A 69 -34.47 17.64 12.48
CA GLU A 69 -34.54 16.18 12.48
C GLU A 69 -33.89 15.58 11.22
N ASN A 70 -34.19 16.14 10.05
CA ASN A 70 -33.60 15.68 8.79
C ASN A 70 -32.08 15.91 8.77
N ALA A 71 -31.61 17.08 9.21
CA ALA A 71 -30.18 17.36 9.30
C ALA A 71 -29.47 16.43 10.29
N TYR A 72 -30.10 16.11 11.42
CA TYR A 72 -29.57 15.17 12.39
C TYR A 72 -29.37 13.78 11.77
N ASN A 73 -30.44 13.22 11.18
CA ASN A 73 -30.39 11.89 10.57
C ASN A 73 -29.37 11.81 9.42
N ALA A 74 -29.29 12.85 8.58
CA ALA A 74 -28.34 12.89 7.48
C ALA A 74 -26.88 13.03 7.97
N THR A 75 -26.65 13.82 9.03
CA THR A 75 -25.33 13.95 9.66
C THR A 75 -24.90 12.61 10.25
N LEU A 76 -25.76 11.95 11.02
CA LEU A 76 -25.49 10.64 11.60
C LEU A 76 -25.14 9.60 10.53
N ALA A 77 -25.92 9.52 9.45
CA ALA A 77 -25.68 8.60 8.34
C ALA A 77 -24.34 8.88 7.63
N MET A 78 -24.02 10.15 7.38
CA MET A 78 -22.76 10.55 6.76
C MET A 78 -21.55 10.20 7.63
N LEU A 79 -21.62 10.45 8.94
CA LEU A 79 -20.52 10.14 9.86
C LEU A 79 -20.24 8.64 9.94
N LYS A 80 -21.29 7.81 10.05
CA LYS A 80 -21.15 6.34 9.99
C LYS A 80 -20.52 5.88 8.69
N ALA A 81 -21.01 6.38 7.55
CA ALA A 81 -20.48 6.01 6.25
C ALA A 81 -19.01 6.45 6.06
N ARG A 82 -18.64 7.59 6.66
CA ARG A 82 -17.25 8.07 6.66
C ARG A 82 -16.34 7.11 7.43
N ASP A 83 -16.74 6.69 8.63
CA ASP A 83 -15.95 5.74 9.43
C ASP A 83 -15.80 4.39 8.72
N SER A 84 -16.90 3.82 8.20
CA SER A 84 -16.85 2.57 7.42
C SER A 84 -15.98 2.68 6.16
N THR A 85 -15.91 3.86 5.54
CA THR A 85 -15.01 4.10 4.40
C THR A 85 -13.54 4.00 4.81
N VAL A 86 -13.16 4.60 5.95
CA VAL A 86 -11.78 4.56 6.43
C VAL A 86 -11.41 3.16 6.91
N GLU A 87 -12.29 2.52 7.68
CA GLU A 87 -12.17 1.13 8.14
C GLU A 87 -11.90 0.15 6.98
N THR A 88 -12.73 0.21 5.94
CA THR A 88 -12.60 -0.68 4.77
C THR A 88 -11.37 -0.36 3.92
N TYR A 89 -10.96 0.91 3.84
CA TYR A 89 -9.71 1.29 3.19
C TYR A 89 -8.48 0.71 3.92
N LEU A 90 -8.42 0.89 5.25
CA LEU A 90 -7.40 0.32 6.12
C LEU A 90 -7.31 -1.19 5.98
N THR A 91 -8.46 -1.86 5.98
CA THR A 91 -8.57 -3.30 5.78
C THR A 91 -8.04 -3.72 4.40
N ALA A 92 -8.37 -2.97 3.35
CA ALA A 92 -7.87 -3.24 2.01
C ALA A 92 -6.35 -3.07 1.91
N VAL A 93 -5.76 -2.00 2.44
CA VAL A 93 -4.30 -1.81 2.39
C VAL A 93 -3.56 -2.84 3.25
N ARG A 94 -4.14 -3.27 4.39
CA ARG A 94 -3.62 -4.38 5.19
C ARG A 94 -3.58 -5.68 4.41
N LYS A 95 -4.68 -6.03 3.74
CA LYS A 95 -4.73 -7.23 2.89
C LYS A 95 -3.77 -7.15 1.72
N LYS A 96 -3.60 -5.96 1.16
CA LYS A 96 -2.61 -5.78 0.10
C LYS A 96 -1.19 -6.05 0.58
N LEU A 97 -0.84 -5.56 1.76
CA LEU A 97 0.45 -5.82 2.39
C LEU A 97 0.61 -7.30 2.70
N ASP A 98 -0.43 -7.94 3.23
CA ASP A 98 -0.43 -9.37 3.58
C ASP A 98 -0.10 -10.27 2.40
N GLU A 99 -0.76 -10.02 1.27
CA GLU A 99 -0.62 -10.79 0.03
C GLU A 99 0.63 -10.41 -0.78
N THR A 100 1.40 -9.42 -0.33
CA THR A 100 2.60 -8.99 -1.07
C THR A 100 3.79 -9.85 -0.71
N PRO A 101 4.37 -10.60 -1.68
CA PRO A 101 5.59 -11.37 -1.43
C PRO A 101 6.74 -10.47 -0.98
N GLY A 102 7.57 -10.96 -0.06
CA GLY A 102 8.72 -10.24 0.47
C GLY A 102 8.38 -9.13 1.46
N ALA A 103 7.10 -8.89 1.75
CA ALA A 103 6.67 -7.95 2.77
C ALA A 103 6.61 -8.59 4.17
N ASP A 104 7.41 -9.60 4.47
CA ASP A 104 7.32 -10.38 5.70
C ASP A 104 8.16 -9.81 6.86
N GLY A 105 7.90 -10.28 8.08
CA GLY A 105 8.69 -9.98 9.26
C GLY A 105 8.21 -8.78 10.09
N ALA A 106 9.07 -8.30 10.99
CA ALA A 106 8.69 -7.39 12.07
C ALA A 106 8.03 -6.08 11.61
N LYS A 107 8.44 -5.54 10.44
CA LYS A 107 7.85 -4.30 9.91
C LYS A 107 6.36 -4.50 9.54
N LYS A 108 6.01 -5.64 8.96
CA LYS A 108 4.62 -5.99 8.60
C LYS A 108 3.77 -6.13 9.86
N GLU A 109 4.26 -6.82 10.87
CA GLU A 109 3.55 -7.00 12.14
C GLU A 109 3.30 -5.66 12.86
N VAL A 110 4.26 -4.74 12.82
CA VAL A 110 4.07 -3.38 13.37
C VAL A 110 2.98 -2.61 12.61
N LEU A 111 2.97 -2.69 11.28
CA LEU A 111 1.94 -2.05 10.46
C LEU A 111 0.57 -2.68 10.70
N PHE A 112 0.49 -4.01 10.84
CA PHE A 112 -0.74 -4.72 11.16
C PHE A 112 -1.32 -4.27 12.49
N ALA A 113 -0.50 -4.23 13.55
CA ALA A 113 -0.96 -3.76 14.86
C ALA A 113 -1.48 -2.32 14.82
N LYS A 114 -0.80 -1.41 14.11
CA LYS A 114 -1.26 -0.02 13.92
C LYS A 114 -2.58 0.02 13.16
N ILE A 115 -2.71 -0.75 12.06
CA ILE A 115 -3.94 -0.78 11.27
C ILE A 115 -5.10 -1.35 12.08
N ASP A 116 -4.90 -2.47 12.77
CA ASP A 116 -5.94 -3.14 13.55
C ASP A 116 -6.46 -2.23 14.68
N GLN A 117 -5.57 -1.42 15.27
CA GLN A 117 -5.95 -0.37 16.22
C GLN A 117 -6.84 0.71 15.59
N GLU A 118 -6.49 1.22 14.40
CA GLU A 118 -7.30 2.26 13.75
C GLU A 118 -8.63 1.74 13.21
N VAL A 119 -8.65 0.52 12.66
CA VAL A 119 -9.89 -0.17 12.27
C VAL A 119 -10.84 -0.29 13.47
N THR A 120 -10.33 -0.76 14.61
CA THR A 120 -11.12 -0.87 15.84
C THR A 120 -11.67 0.49 16.28
N TRP A 121 -10.83 1.54 16.22
CA TRP A 121 -11.27 2.88 16.58
C TRP A 121 -12.43 3.39 15.72
N HIS A 122 -12.38 3.19 14.39
CA HIS A 122 -13.45 3.61 13.49
C HIS A 122 -14.75 2.83 13.69
N ILE A 123 -14.65 1.52 13.99
CA ILE A 123 -15.81 0.70 14.34
C ILE A 123 -16.44 1.23 15.63
N ASP A 124 -15.65 1.37 16.70
CA ASP A 124 -16.13 1.84 18.00
C ASP A 124 -16.73 3.25 17.92
N HIS A 125 -16.09 4.14 17.16
CA HIS A 125 -16.60 5.48 16.94
C HIS A 125 -17.96 5.44 16.22
N SER A 126 -18.07 4.69 15.11
CA SER A 126 -19.30 4.53 14.34
C SER A 126 -20.45 3.96 15.19
N ASP A 127 -20.15 2.96 16.03
CA ASP A 127 -21.10 2.32 16.93
C ASP A 127 -21.56 3.25 18.07
N SER A 128 -20.73 4.22 18.46
CA SER A 128 -21.08 5.21 19.48
C SER A 128 -21.97 6.34 18.95
N LEU A 129 -21.94 6.65 17.65
CA LEU A 129 -22.66 7.80 17.05
C LEU A 129 -24.17 7.83 17.32
N PRO A 130 -24.92 6.71 17.34
CA PRO A 130 -26.36 6.72 17.66
C PRO A 130 -26.69 7.22 19.06
N SER A 131 -25.71 7.24 19.98
CA SER A 131 -25.91 7.75 21.34
C SER A 131 -25.89 9.28 21.43
N ALA A 132 -25.53 9.98 20.35
CA ALA A 132 -25.62 11.42 20.26
C ALA A 132 -27.07 11.89 20.50
N GLY A 133 -27.26 12.88 21.38
CA GLY A 133 -28.59 13.42 21.68
C GLY A 133 -28.96 14.59 20.78
N THR A 134 -27.97 15.24 20.19
CA THR A 134 -28.12 16.52 19.49
C THR A 134 -27.24 16.63 18.24
N LEU A 135 -27.51 17.63 17.40
CA LEU A 135 -26.65 17.99 16.28
C LEU A 135 -25.25 18.45 16.73
N ASP A 136 -25.16 19.13 17.87
CA ASP A 136 -23.88 19.63 18.39
C ASP A 136 -22.99 18.47 18.87
N ASP A 137 -23.58 17.40 19.42
CA ASP A 137 -22.87 16.18 19.76
C ASP A 137 -22.24 15.55 18.50
N LEU A 138 -23.02 15.41 17.42
CA LEU A 138 -22.54 14.89 16.14
C LEU A 138 -21.44 15.77 15.51
N VAL A 139 -21.50 17.09 15.71
CA VAL A 139 -20.42 17.99 15.29
C VAL A 139 -19.14 17.74 16.10
N GLY A 140 -19.29 17.50 17.40
CA GLY A 140 -18.19 17.09 18.28
C GLY A 140 -17.54 15.79 17.83
N ASP A 141 -18.33 14.77 17.55
CA ASP A 141 -17.86 13.47 17.05
C ASP A 141 -17.21 13.59 15.67
N SER A 142 -17.77 14.43 14.79
CA SER A 142 -17.17 14.72 13.50
C SER A 142 -15.74 15.26 13.63
N LYS A 143 -15.51 16.18 14.57
CA LYS A 143 -14.18 16.75 14.86
C LYS A 143 -13.22 15.74 15.47
N LYS A 144 -13.69 14.81 16.31
CA LYS A 144 -12.85 13.73 16.86
C LYS A 144 -12.29 12.87 15.73
N ALA A 145 -13.16 12.40 14.83
CA ALA A 145 -12.75 11.64 13.66
C ALA A 145 -11.89 12.44 12.68
N GLU A 146 -12.12 13.74 12.48
CA GLU A 146 -11.21 14.59 11.69
C GLU A 146 -9.80 14.67 12.31
N GLY A 147 -9.73 14.78 13.64
CA GLY A 147 -8.47 14.74 14.38
C GLY A 147 -7.76 13.41 14.24
N ARG A 148 -8.51 12.30 14.34
CA ARG A 148 -7.99 10.93 14.18
C ARG A 148 -7.47 10.68 12.77
N PHE A 149 -8.22 11.11 11.75
CA PHE A 149 -7.87 10.91 10.35
C PHE A 149 -6.50 11.49 9.97
N LYS A 150 -6.04 12.54 10.66
CA LYS A 150 -4.70 13.11 10.47
C LYS A 150 -3.58 12.12 10.85
N ALA A 151 -3.84 11.17 11.75
CA ALA A 151 -2.94 10.08 12.11
C ALA A 151 -3.05 8.88 11.15
N ASP A 152 -4.22 8.62 10.57
CA ASP A 152 -4.42 7.53 9.60
C ASP A 152 -3.66 7.77 8.30
N ILE A 153 -3.61 9.03 7.84
CA ILE A 153 -2.94 9.40 6.60
C ILE A 153 -1.47 8.90 6.55
N PRO A 154 -0.60 9.21 7.53
CA PRO A 154 0.72 8.60 7.65
C PRO A 154 0.73 7.08 7.51
N LEU A 155 -0.18 6.39 8.21
CA LEU A 155 -0.25 4.94 8.23
C LEU A 155 -0.60 4.37 6.84
N PHE A 156 -1.49 5.04 6.09
CA PHE A 156 -1.79 4.64 4.71
C PHE A 156 -0.53 4.63 3.85
N TYR A 157 0.24 5.72 3.89
CA TYR A 157 1.43 5.84 3.07
C TYR A 157 2.57 4.92 3.54
N GLU A 158 2.76 4.74 4.84
CA GLU A 158 3.71 3.77 5.40
C GLU A 158 3.41 2.35 4.90
N THR A 159 2.13 1.97 4.88
CA THR A 159 1.66 0.66 4.40
C THR A 159 1.85 0.48 2.89
N LEU A 160 1.59 1.52 2.09
CA LEU A 160 1.80 1.51 0.65
C LEU A 160 3.30 1.43 0.28
N VAL A 161 4.17 2.10 1.05
CA VAL A 161 5.64 1.95 0.91
C VAL A 161 6.07 0.55 1.34
N GLY A 162 5.51 0.01 2.43
CA GLY A 162 5.71 -1.38 2.85
C GLY A 162 5.40 -2.38 1.75
N THR A 163 4.23 -2.23 1.12
CA THR A 163 3.78 -3.03 -0.03
C THR A 163 4.75 -2.91 -1.22
N SER A 164 5.20 -1.70 -1.54
CA SER A 164 6.12 -1.49 -2.67
C SER A 164 7.51 -2.07 -2.36
N GLY A 165 7.99 -1.93 -1.13
CA GLY A 165 9.26 -2.45 -0.66
C GLY A 165 9.28 -3.98 -0.63
N GLY A 166 8.18 -4.62 -0.22
CA GLY A 166 8.06 -6.09 -0.25
C GLY A 166 8.37 -6.67 -1.63
N LYS A 167 7.86 -6.06 -2.69
CA LYS A 167 8.15 -6.49 -4.07
C LYS A 167 9.63 -6.37 -4.43
N VAL A 168 10.32 -5.34 -3.94
CA VAL A 168 11.77 -5.16 -4.14
C VAL A 168 12.54 -6.25 -3.39
N ILE A 169 12.16 -6.51 -2.13
CA ILE A 169 12.72 -7.57 -1.29
C ILE A 169 12.57 -8.93 -2.00
N TYR A 170 11.36 -9.26 -2.46
CA TYR A 170 11.09 -10.51 -3.14
C TYR A 170 11.96 -10.75 -4.38
N VAL A 171 12.13 -9.72 -5.23
CA VAL A 171 13.00 -9.84 -6.41
C VAL A 171 14.45 -10.06 -5.98
N ARG A 172 14.90 -9.31 -4.97
CA ARG A 172 16.27 -9.40 -4.46
C ARG A 172 16.58 -10.77 -3.87
N GLU A 173 15.70 -11.32 -3.02
CA GLU A 173 15.90 -12.64 -2.40
C GLU A 173 16.03 -13.74 -3.46
N ARG A 174 15.23 -13.66 -4.53
CA ARG A 174 15.35 -14.59 -5.66
C ARG A 174 16.70 -14.44 -6.39
N GLN A 175 17.18 -13.22 -6.59
CA GLN A 175 18.48 -12.98 -7.19
C GLN A 175 19.63 -13.45 -6.31
N GLU A 176 19.54 -13.26 -4.99
CA GLU A 176 20.51 -13.75 -4.01
C GLU A 176 20.58 -15.29 -4.01
N ALA A 177 19.42 -15.96 -4.10
CA ALA A 177 19.37 -17.42 -4.23
C ALA A 177 20.03 -17.91 -5.53
N ILE A 178 19.74 -17.27 -6.67
CA ILE A 178 20.37 -17.59 -7.95
C ILE A 178 21.89 -17.36 -7.87
N LEU A 179 22.32 -16.21 -7.35
CA LEU A 179 23.73 -15.87 -7.20
C LEU A 179 24.47 -16.89 -6.33
N ALA A 180 23.85 -17.36 -5.24
CA ALA A 180 24.43 -18.40 -4.39
C ALA A 180 24.64 -19.71 -5.16
N SER A 181 23.66 -20.14 -5.97
CA SER A 181 23.82 -21.33 -6.83
C SER A 181 24.91 -21.14 -7.90
N LEU A 182 24.99 -19.96 -8.52
CA LEU A 182 26.02 -19.67 -9.52
C LEU A 182 27.42 -19.64 -8.91
N LYS A 183 27.58 -19.08 -7.70
CA LYS A 183 28.83 -19.12 -6.93
C LYS A 183 29.31 -20.56 -6.70
N GLN A 184 28.42 -21.45 -6.31
CA GLN A 184 28.73 -22.87 -6.14
C GLN A 184 29.18 -23.49 -7.47
N LYS A 185 28.45 -23.24 -8.56
CA LYS A 185 28.79 -23.81 -9.87
C LYS A 185 30.13 -23.31 -10.42
N ILE A 186 30.42 -22.03 -10.24
CA ILE A 186 31.70 -21.44 -10.66
C ILE A 186 32.86 -22.01 -9.84
N ALA A 187 32.66 -22.25 -8.55
CA ALA A 187 33.67 -22.91 -7.73
C ALA A 187 33.97 -24.35 -8.21
N GLU A 188 32.95 -25.12 -8.62
CA GLU A 188 33.14 -26.45 -9.23
C GLU A 188 33.98 -26.37 -10.51
N ILE A 189 33.60 -25.48 -11.44
CA ILE A 189 34.31 -25.25 -12.72
C ILE A 189 35.79 -24.94 -12.47
N LYS A 190 36.06 -24.08 -11.48
CA LYS A 190 37.43 -23.69 -11.10
C LYS A 190 38.24 -24.86 -10.56
N VAL A 191 37.63 -25.69 -9.71
CA VAL A 191 38.30 -26.86 -9.08
C VAL A 191 38.60 -27.93 -10.12
N ASN A 192 37.66 -28.18 -11.04
CA ASN A 192 37.85 -29.15 -12.12
C ASN A 192 38.84 -28.67 -13.18
N GLY A 193 39.07 -27.35 -13.26
CA GLY A 193 39.92 -26.74 -14.27
C GLY A 193 39.24 -26.68 -15.64
N ASP A 194 37.91 -26.67 -15.67
CA ASP A 194 37.12 -26.73 -16.91
C ASP A 194 37.34 -25.46 -17.76
N LYS A 195 37.53 -24.28 -17.12
CA LYS A 195 37.92 -23.01 -17.78
C LYS A 195 38.40 -21.93 -16.80
N ASP A 196 38.88 -20.81 -17.36
CA ASP A 196 39.17 -19.58 -16.61
C ASP A 196 37.88 -18.93 -16.07
N THR A 197 37.78 -18.79 -14.75
CA THR A 197 36.62 -18.24 -14.05
C THR A 197 36.77 -16.75 -13.71
N GLN A 198 37.87 -16.07 -14.08
CA GLN A 198 38.11 -14.68 -13.66
C GLN A 198 36.99 -13.71 -14.04
N LEU A 199 36.47 -13.80 -15.26
CA LEU A 199 35.37 -12.93 -15.71
C LEU A 199 34.07 -13.22 -14.95
N LEU A 200 33.77 -14.50 -14.71
CA LEU A 200 32.60 -14.93 -13.93
C LEU A 200 32.67 -14.46 -12.48
N GLU A 201 33.85 -14.58 -11.85
CA GLU A 201 34.12 -14.08 -10.50
C GLU A 201 33.96 -12.56 -10.41
N ARG A 202 34.36 -11.82 -11.45
CA ARG A 202 34.13 -10.37 -11.53
C ARG A 202 32.64 -10.04 -11.62
N TRP A 203 31.87 -10.69 -12.49
CA TRP A 203 30.43 -10.45 -12.58
C TRP A 203 29.67 -10.83 -11.31
N ILE A 204 30.16 -11.82 -10.56
CA ILE A 204 29.65 -12.11 -9.20
C ILE A 204 29.80 -10.86 -8.31
N LEU A 205 31.00 -10.28 -8.24
CA LEU A 205 31.26 -9.10 -7.40
C LEU A 205 30.38 -7.91 -7.84
N ASP A 206 30.26 -7.67 -9.14
CA ASP A 206 29.41 -6.61 -9.68
C ASP A 206 27.93 -6.86 -9.29
N THR A 207 27.47 -8.12 -9.32
CA THR A 207 26.10 -8.49 -8.88
C THR A 207 25.90 -8.21 -7.38
N GLU A 208 26.87 -8.59 -6.53
CA GLU A 208 26.81 -8.36 -5.07
C GLU A 208 26.77 -6.86 -4.73
N GLU A 209 27.53 -6.04 -5.45
CA GLU A 209 27.50 -4.59 -5.29
C GLU A 209 26.09 -4.06 -5.59
N LYS A 210 25.49 -4.46 -6.71
CA LYS A 210 24.14 -4.00 -7.10
C LYS A 210 23.06 -4.44 -6.13
N ILE A 211 23.13 -5.66 -5.62
CA ILE A 211 22.24 -6.15 -4.55
C ILE A 211 22.40 -5.30 -3.28
N THR A 212 23.63 -4.97 -2.91
CA THR A 212 23.91 -4.11 -1.75
C THR A 212 23.33 -2.71 -1.94
N ARG A 213 23.53 -2.07 -3.09
CA ARG A 213 22.93 -0.77 -3.43
C ARG A 213 21.41 -0.81 -3.39
N SER A 214 20.80 -1.91 -3.82
CA SER A 214 19.35 -2.11 -3.72
C SER A 214 18.87 -2.09 -2.25
N ARG A 215 19.58 -2.79 -1.35
CA ARG A 215 19.27 -2.80 0.10
C ARG A 215 19.44 -1.41 0.72
N GLU A 216 20.48 -0.66 0.36
CA GLU A 216 20.69 0.71 0.83
C GLU A 216 19.51 1.62 0.46
N LYS A 217 19.06 1.57 -0.81
CA LYS A 217 17.95 2.39 -1.29
C LYS A 217 16.60 1.99 -0.69
N GLU A 218 16.40 0.71 -0.42
CA GLU A 218 15.23 0.25 0.34
C GLU A 218 15.23 0.82 1.77
N ALA A 219 16.37 0.77 2.46
CA ALA A 219 16.49 1.33 3.80
C ALA A 219 16.22 2.85 3.81
N GLU A 220 16.80 3.60 2.85
CA GLU A 220 16.51 5.02 2.65
C GLU A 220 15.00 5.29 2.47
N ALA A 221 14.30 4.47 1.69
CA ALA A 221 12.85 4.61 1.47
C ALA A 221 12.06 4.49 2.79
N TYR A 222 12.42 3.49 3.61
CA TYR A 222 11.77 3.28 4.90
C TYR A 222 12.08 4.39 5.91
N GLU A 223 13.31 4.92 5.91
CA GLU A 223 13.63 6.08 6.75
C GLU A 223 12.83 7.32 6.36
N ILE A 224 12.67 7.59 5.07
CA ILE A 224 11.90 8.74 4.57
C ILE A 224 10.44 8.66 5.04
N ILE A 225 9.81 7.48 4.94
CA ILE A 225 8.39 7.35 5.27
C ILE A 225 8.12 7.24 6.78
N THR A 226 9.12 6.88 7.59
CA THR A 226 8.95 6.77 9.06
C THR A 226 9.29 8.06 9.80
N LYS A 227 10.17 8.91 9.26
CA LYS A 227 10.54 10.22 9.83
C LYS A 227 9.51 11.32 9.53
N LEU A 228 8.22 11.01 9.68
CA LEU A 228 7.12 11.97 9.49
C LEU A 228 7.00 12.92 10.67
N GLY A 229 7.90 13.89 10.71
CA GLY A 229 7.96 14.89 11.77
C GLY A 229 8.92 16.01 11.45
N SER A 230 8.57 16.87 10.49
CA SER A 230 8.93 18.31 10.41
C SER A 230 8.80 18.84 8.97
N GLY A 231 7.87 19.77 8.75
CA GLY A 231 7.84 20.72 7.62
C GLY A 231 7.48 20.19 6.21
N THR A 232 7.67 18.91 5.91
CA THR A 232 7.44 18.34 4.57
C THR A 232 6.06 17.68 4.47
N SER A 233 5.34 17.92 3.36
CA SER A 233 4.05 17.25 3.08
C SER A 233 4.23 15.73 2.98
N ILE A 234 3.34 14.97 3.61
CA ILE A 234 3.29 13.50 3.58
C ILE A 234 3.35 12.93 2.16
N SER A 235 2.68 13.58 1.20
CA SER A 235 2.70 13.17 -0.20
C SER A 235 4.08 13.32 -0.84
N SER A 236 4.85 14.34 -0.44
CA SER A 236 6.23 14.52 -0.91
C SER A 236 7.13 13.42 -0.35
N SER A 237 7.06 13.14 0.95
CA SER A 237 7.82 12.04 1.57
C SER A 237 7.48 10.69 0.94
N TYR A 238 6.21 10.43 0.67
CA TYR A 238 5.77 9.23 -0.05
C TYR A 238 6.40 9.11 -1.44
N ASN A 239 6.34 10.19 -2.24
CA ASN A 239 6.92 10.17 -3.58
C ASN A 239 8.45 10.01 -3.55
N GLN A 240 9.12 10.59 -2.57
CA GLN A 240 10.55 10.42 -2.37
C GLN A 240 10.88 8.96 -1.99
N ALA A 241 10.12 8.36 -1.07
CA ALA A 241 10.29 6.96 -0.71
C ALA A 241 10.06 6.03 -1.93
N LEU A 242 9.03 6.28 -2.74
CA LEU A 242 8.80 5.53 -3.98
C LEU A 242 9.94 5.70 -4.99
N PHE A 243 10.50 6.91 -5.09
CA PHE A 243 11.67 7.15 -5.93
C PHE A 243 12.86 6.30 -5.48
N LYS A 244 13.12 6.22 -4.17
CA LYS A 244 14.16 5.34 -3.62
C LYS A 244 13.91 3.86 -3.90
N LEU A 245 12.68 3.39 -3.79
CA LEU A 245 12.34 2.01 -4.18
C LEU A 245 12.52 1.75 -5.68
N LYS A 246 12.28 2.76 -6.52
CA LYS A 246 12.55 2.67 -7.96
C LYS A 246 14.06 2.59 -8.24
N GLU A 247 14.88 3.37 -7.54
CA GLU A 247 16.35 3.23 -7.59
C GLU A 247 16.79 1.84 -7.12
N ALA A 248 16.22 1.34 -6.03
CA ALA A 248 16.50 0.01 -5.50
C ALA A 248 16.21 -1.09 -6.56
N TYR A 249 15.07 -1.00 -7.24
CA TYR A 249 14.70 -1.93 -8.29
C TYR A 249 15.57 -1.79 -9.55
N GLN A 250 16.02 -0.58 -9.88
CA GLN A 250 16.94 -0.35 -11.00
C GLN A 250 18.26 -1.08 -10.78
N TYR A 251 18.82 -1.04 -9.57
CA TYR A 251 20.02 -1.84 -9.24
C TYR A 251 19.77 -3.34 -9.39
N LEU A 252 18.59 -3.86 -9.02
CA LEU A 252 18.26 -5.27 -9.22
C LEU A 252 18.15 -5.63 -10.72
N LYS A 253 17.73 -4.71 -11.59
CA LYS A 253 17.76 -4.95 -13.04
C LYS A 253 19.20 -5.09 -13.56
N GLU A 254 20.10 -4.24 -13.08
CA GLU A 254 21.52 -4.31 -13.41
C GLU A 254 22.16 -5.60 -12.89
N ALA A 255 21.85 -5.99 -11.65
CA ALA A 255 22.24 -7.30 -11.09
C ALA A 255 21.75 -8.46 -11.97
N ASN A 256 20.50 -8.39 -12.44
CA ASN A 256 19.94 -9.41 -13.32
C ASN A 256 20.68 -9.54 -14.66
N SER A 257 21.21 -8.43 -15.18
CA SER A 257 22.02 -8.44 -16.40
C SER A 257 23.29 -9.26 -16.19
N PHE A 258 24.02 -9.03 -15.10
CA PHE A 258 25.23 -9.80 -14.79
C PHE A 258 24.91 -11.28 -14.53
N LEU A 259 23.82 -11.59 -13.81
CA LEU A 259 23.37 -12.97 -13.62
C LEU A 259 23.08 -13.68 -14.95
N ALA A 260 22.46 -12.99 -15.90
CA ALA A 260 22.18 -13.54 -17.23
C ALA A 260 23.47 -13.80 -18.04
N GLU A 261 24.45 -12.90 -17.97
CA GLU A 261 25.77 -13.10 -18.60
C GLU A 261 26.51 -14.28 -17.97
N ILE A 262 26.50 -14.42 -16.64
CA ILE A 262 27.09 -15.57 -15.94
C ILE A 262 26.44 -16.89 -16.40
N ILE A 263 25.11 -16.94 -16.47
CA ILE A 263 24.39 -18.15 -16.90
C ILE A 263 24.72 -18.50 -18.35
N THR A 264 24.76 -17.50 -19.22
CA THR A 264 25.13 -17.64 -20.64
C THR A 264 26.52 -18.25 -20.74
N GLU A 265 27.50 -17.62 -20.09
CA GLU A 265 28.88 -18.05 -20.11
C GLU A 265 29.06 -19.45 -19.51
N ILE A 266 28.28 -19.86 -18.49
CA ILE A 266 28.30 -21.24 -17.98
C ILE A 266 27.69 -22.25 -18.97
N LYS A 267 26.66 -21.86 -19.73
CA LYS A 267 25.93 -22.78 -20.63
C LYS A 267 26.60 -23.03 -21.97
N PHE A 268 27.31 -22.05 -22.51
CA PHE A 268 28.05 -22.20 -23.76
C PHE A 268 29.39 -22.88 -23.45
N GLU A 269 29.31 -24.17 -23.17
CA GLU A 269 30.42 -25.13 -23.31
C GLU A 269 30.52 -25.57 -24.78
N ASP A 270 31.75 -25.80 -25.26
CA ASP A 270 32.06 -26.65 -26.41
C ASP A 270 32.12 -28.13 -25.96
#